data_AF-A0A173GNK5-F1
#
_entry.id   AF-A0A173GNK5-F1
#
_cell.length_a   1.000
_cell.length_b   1.000
_cell.length_c   1.000
_cell.angle_alpha   90.00
_cell.angle_beta   90.00
_cell.angle_gamma   90.00
#
_symmetry.space_group_name_H-M   'P 1'
#
loop_
_entity.id
_entity.type
_entity.pdbx_description
1 polymer ?
#
loop_
_entity_poly.entity_id
_entity_poly.type
_entity_poly.pdbx_seq_one_letter_code
_entity_poly.pdbx_strand_id
1 'polypeptide(L)'
;MSTSKEIQPWIVSASHRHRSLHRSNLTVMWNSATGEPPGTLVRTSAKYAPDAQDTDRIDATLLALVRNSEVDDMVSSMVDLERTWNHKFNYPWTFFNDEPFTEEFKRKTTAATKAKCNYEIIPKEHWATPTWIDQQLYDEAATVLEKTGVQYAHMISYHQMCRWNSGVFYKHPALENVRWYWRVEPNVHFFCDVDYDIFRYMQDNNKTYGFTITLYDDPKTLPTLWPETVKFLADHPDYIHENSAVKWLTDGLRRPDHTSAAQGFSTCHFWSNFEVADMNFFRSKPYEDYFNHLDRAGGFFYERWGDAPVHSIGLGLFEDQSKIHWFRDIGYQHIPFFNCPNSPKCKGCVTGRLTDGEPFLHHEDCRPNWFKYVGTG
;
A
#
# COMPACT_ATOMS: atom_id res chain seq x y z
N MET A 1 -25.43 68.02 1.96
CA MET A 1 -24.81 67.21 0.89
C MET A 1 -23.60 66.51 1.46
N SER A 2 -23.75 65.24 1.83
CA SER A 2 -22.67 64.26 1.96
C SER A 2 -23.33 62.91 2.20
N THR A 3 -23.28 62.04 1.20
CA THR A 3 -23.81 60.67 1.24
C THR A 3 -22.63 59.72 1.43
N SER A 4 -22.55 59.06 2.58
CA SER A 4 -21.71 57.87 2.78
C SER A 4 -22.37 56.67 2.11
N LYS A 5 -21.67 56.04 1.16
CA LYS A 5 -22.04 54.73 0.59
C LYS A 5 -21.29 53.64 1.34
N GLU A 6 -22.02 52.79 2.03
CA GLU A 6 -21.56 51.49 2.52
C GLU A 6 -21.27 50.55 1.33
N ILE A 7 -20.14 49.86 1.38
CA ILE A 7 -19.75 48.83 0.43
C ILE A 7 -20.08 47.46 1.07
N GLN A 8 -20.97 46.69 0.42
CA GLN A 8 -21.26 45.30 0.81
C GLN A 8 -20.09 44.37 0.48
N PRO A 9 -19.78 43.37 1.33
CA PRO A 9 -18.83 42.32 1.02
C PRO A 9 -19.53 41.15 0.31
N TRP A 10 -19.44 41.11 -1.02
CA TRP A 10 -19.62 39.89 -1.79
C TRP A 10 -18.23 39.33 -2.10
N ILE A 11 -17.87 38.18 -1.49
CA ILE A 11 -16.95 37.11 -1.94
C ILE A 11 -16.61 36.26 -0.70
N VAL A 12 -17.59 35.53 -0.16
CA VAL A 12 -17.35 34.34 0.69
C VAL A 12 -18.55 33.40 0.51
N SER A 13 -18.62 32.61 -0.58
CA SER A 13 -19.62 31.51 -0.59
C SER A 13 -19.37 30.31 -1.51
N ALA A 14 -18.28 30.26 -2.29
CA ALA A 14 -18.03 29.13 -3.19
C ALA A 14 -17.19 27.98 -2.56
N SER A 15 -16.24 28.27 -1.66
CA SER A 15 -15.32 27.23 -1.13
C SER A 15 -15.89 26.36 0.00
N HIS A 16 -16.88 26.86 0.75
CA HIS A 16 -17.46 26.13 1.88
C HIS A 16 -18.54 25.12 1.46
N ARG A 17 -19.26 25.36 0.37
CA ARG A 17 -20.35 24.48 -0.09
C ARG A 17 -19.85 23.13 -0.62
N HIS A 18 -18.71 23.09 -1.32
CA HIS A 18 -18.13 21.82 -1.79
C HIS A 18 -17.44 21.00 -0.70
N ARG A 19 -16.87 21.64 0.34
CA ARG A 19 -16.25 20.93 1.48
C ARG A 19 -17.28 20.20 2.36
N SER A 20 -18.48 20.79 2.53
CA SER A 20 -19.58 20.22 3.31
C SER A 20 -20.12 18.91 2.73
N LEU A 21 -20.37 18.88 1.41
CA LEU A 21 -20.95 17.74 0.68
C LEU A 21 -20.03 16.51 0.57
N HIS A 22 -18.71 16.66 0.75
CA HIS A 22 -17.76 15.54 0.71
C HIS A 22 -17.40 14.99 2.09
N ARG A 23 -17.38 15.84 3.14
CA ARG A 23 -17.37 15.35 4.52
C ARG A 23 -18.61 14.50 4.80
N SER A 24 -19.77 14.86 4.26
CA SER A 24 -21.01 14.08 4.45
C SER A 24 -20.94 12.68 3.82
N ASN A 25 -20.39 12.51 2.61
CA ASN A 25 -20.41 11.21 1.93
C ASN A 25 -19.45 10.15 2.54
N LEU A 26 -18.25 10.57 2.97
CA LEU A 26 -17.33 9.67 3.67
C LEU A 26 -17.88 9.29 5.06
N THR A 27 -18.42 10.27 5.80
CA THR A 27 -19.03 10.02 7.11
C THR A 27 -20.22 9.07 6.99
N VAL A 28 -21.04 9.21 5.94
CA VAL A 28 -22.16 8.29 5.67
C VAL A 28 -21.67 6.89 5.30
N MET A 29 -20.60 6.75 4.51
CA MET A 29 -20.02 5.43 4.20
C MET A 29 -19.49 4.71 5.44
N TRP A 30 -18.73 5.39 6.30
CA TRP A 30 -18.20 4.78 7.52
C TRP A 30 -19.26 4.48 8.58
N ASN A 31 -20.35 5.26 8.61
CA ASN A 31 -21.46 5.02 9.51
C ASN A 31 -22.40 3.91 9.02
N SER A 32 -22.33 3.52 7.74
CA SER A 32 -23.11 2.40 7.21
C SER A 32 -22.56 1.06 7.69
N ALA A 33 -23.46 0.13 8.02
CA ALA A 33 -23.07 -1.22 8.41
C ALA A 33 -22.23 -1.86 7.29
N THR A 34 -21.02 -2.27 7.63
CA THR A 34 -20.07 -2.87 6.68
C THR A 34 -20.07 -4.39 6.87
N GLY A 35 -20.34 -5.10 5.77
CA GLY A 35 -20.28 -6.56 5.71
C GLY A 35 -19.16 -7.05 4.80
N GLU A 36 -19.18 -8.35 4.53
CA GLU A 36 -18.27 -9.00 3.60
C GLU A 36 -18.51 -8.51 2.15
N PRO A 37 -17.49 -8.60 1.28
CA PRO A 37 -17.65 -8.17 -0.11
C PRO A 37 -18.66 -9.04 -0.86
N PRO A 38 -19.33 -8.50 -1.90
CA PRO A 38 -20.16 -9.30 -2.79
C PRO A 38 -19.29 -10.25 -3.64
N GLY A 39 -19.91 -11.27 -4.23
CA GLY A 39 -19.23 -12.24 -5.09
C GLY A 39 -18.99 -13.58 -4.41
N THR A 40 -18.06 -14.35 -4.94
CA THR A 40 -17.78 -15.71 -4.45
C THR A 40 -16.90 -15.64 -3.20
N LEU A 41 -17.39 -16.20 -2.10
CA LEU A 41 -16.68 -16.30 -0.81
C LEU A 41 -16.49 -17.77 -0.42
N VAL A 42 -15.25 -18.18 -0.18
CA VAL A 42 -14.92 -19.52 0.29
C VAL A 42 -14.75 -19.50 1.81
N ARG A 43 -15.42 -20.42 2.51
CA ARG A 43 -15.36 -20.55 3.97
C ARG A 43 -14.32 -21.59 4.37
N THR A 44 -13.84 -21.50 5.61
CA THR A 44 -12.95 -22.51 6.17
C THR A 44 -13.62 -23.89 6.22
N SER A 45 -12.79 -24.94 6.16
CA SER A 45 -13.17 -26.34 6.10
C SER A 45 -12.02 -27.19 6.69
N ALA A 46 -12.22 -28.50 6.83
CA ALA A 46 -11.14 -29.41 7.26
C ALA A 46 -9.94 -29.41 6.28
N LYS A 47 -10.13 -29.01 5.02
CA LYS A 47 -9.07 -28.90 4.01
C LYS A 47 -8.15 -27.69 4.20
N TYR A 48 -8.51 -26.77 5.11
CA TYR A 48 -7.63 -25.70 5.58
C TYR A 48 -6.83 -26.10 6.83
N ALA A 49 -6.91 -27.36 7.29
CA ALA A 49 -6.02 -27.81 8.36
C ALA A 49 -4.53 -27.62 7.97
N PRO A 50 -3.64 -27.32 8.93
CA PRO A 50 -2.22 -27.07 8.63
C PRO A 50 -1.52 -28.25 7.91
N ASP A 51 -1.94 -29.48 8.20
CA ASP A 51 -1.40 -30.75 7.70
C ASP A 51 -2.26 -31.42 6.62
N ALA A 52 -3.28 -30.71 6.11
CA ALA A 52 -4.16 -31.22 5.05
C ALA A 52 -3.37 -31.56 3.77
N GLN A 53 -3.47 -32.81 3.31
CA GLN A 53 -2.83 -33.28 2.08
C GLN A 53 -3.58 -32.83 0.81
N ASP A 54 -4.92 -32.80 0.87
CA ASP A 54 -5.80 -32.26 -0.17
C ASP A 54 -6.33 -30.89 0.30
N THR A 55 -5.50 -29.86 0.16
CA THR A 55 -5.80 -28.53 0.71
C THR A 55 -6.61 -27.66 -0.25
N ASP A 56 -7.53 -26.87 0.30
CA ASP A 56 -8.29 -25.85 -0.45
C ASP A 56 -7.49 -24.54 -0.64
N ARG A 57 -6.32 -24.42 0.00
CA ARG A 57 -5.43 -23.25 -0.17
C ARG A 57 -4.91 -23.17 -1.60
N ILE A 58 -4.97 -21.97 -2.19
CA ILE A 58 -4.30 -21.68 -3.46
C ILE A 58 -2.84 -21.26 -3.22
N ASP A 59 -2.06 -21.10 -4.29
CA ASP A 59 -0.65 -20.71 -4.22
C ASP A 59 -0.50 -19.26 -3.73
N ALA A 60 -0.50 -19.09 -2.41
CA ALA A 60 -0.45 -17.80 -1.73
C ALA A 60 0.38 -17.85 -0.43
N THR A 61 0.93 -16.71 -0.03
CA THR A 61 1.67 -16.56 1.23
C THR A 61 1.33 -15.26 1.95
N LEU A 62 1.36 -15.28 3.27
CA LEU A 62 1.60 -14.08 4.06
C LEU A 62 3.09 -13.74 3.93
N LEU A 63 3.41 -12.49 3.57
CA LEU A 63 4.76 -12.04 3.22
C LEU A 63 5.19 -10.91 4.15
N ALA A 64 6.38 -10.98 4.72
CA ALA A 64 6.93 -9.92 5.56
C ALA A 64 8.42 -9.72 5.28
N LEU A 65 8.81 -8.48 4.95
CA LEU A 65 10.21 -8.04 4.98
C LEU A 65 10.48 -7.46 6.37
N VAL A 66 11.35 -8.08 7.16
CA VAL A 66 11.45 -7.77 8.58
C VAL A 66 12.82 -8.10 9.14
N ARG A 67 13.35 -7.24 10.03
CA ARG A 67 14.64 -7.47 10.67
C ARG A 67 14.48 -8.30 11.93
N ASN A 68 15.57 -8.96 12.34
CA ASN A 68 15.64 -9.69 13.61
C ASN A 68 15.24 -8.82 14.82
N SER A 69 15.60 -7.53 14.82
CA SER A 69 15.31 -6.59 15.90
C SER A 69 13.83 -6.25 16.06
N GLU A 70 12.99 -6.57 15.07
CA GLU A 70 11.56 -6.24 15.04
C GLU A 70 10.70 -7.48 15.38
N VAL A 71 11.31 -8.55 15.91
CA VAL A 71 10.61 -9.82 16.16
C VAL A 71 9.38 -9.66 17.05
N ASP A 72 9.45 -8.85 18.09
CA ASP A 72 8.34 -8.70 19.04
C ASP A 72 7.17 -7.92 18.41
N ASP A 73 7.49 -6.89 17.63
CA ASP A 73 6.52 -6.11 16.85
C ASP A 73 5.88 -6.97 15.74
N MET A 74 6.67 -7.83 15.10
CA MET A 74 6.18 -8.78 14.09
C MET A 74 5.25 -9.81 14.72
N VAL A 75 5.63 -10.39 15.88
CA VAL A 75 4.78 -11.35 16.61
C VAL A 75 3.46 -10.70 17.03
N SER A 76 3.48 -9.44 17.45
CA SER A 76 2.25 -8.68 17.76
C SER A 76 1.29 -8.66 16.56
N SER A 77 1.80 -8.31 15.38
CA SER A 77 0.99 -8.30 14.15
C SER A 77 0.55 -9.68 13.70
N MET A 78 1.39 -10.70 13.86
CA MET A 78 1.01 -12.09 13.61
C MET A 78 -0.13 -12.52 14.53
N VAL A 79 -0.08 -12.21 15.83
CA VAL A 79 -1.14 -12.57 16.79
C VAL A 79 -2.48 -11.95 16.38
N ASP A 80 -2.48 -10.70 15.94
CA ASP A 80 -3.68 -10.02 15.46
C ASP A 80 -4.24 -10.66 14.18
N LEU A 81 -3.38 -10.94 13.20
CA LEU A 81 -3.79 -11.52 11.92
C LEU A 81 -4.22 -12.99 12.06
N GLU A 82 -3.51 -13.76 12.88
CA GLU A 82 -3.86 -15.15 13.20
C GLU A 82 -5.21 -15.20 13.90
N ARG A 83 -5.43 -14.35 14.92
CA ARG A 83 -6.72 -14.26 15.64
C ARG A 83 -7.87 -13.91 14.70
N THR A 84 -7.71 -12.92 13.84
CA THR A 84 -8.80 -12.40 13.01
C THR A 84 -9.07 -13.23 11.75
N TRP A 85 -8.05 -13.89 11.21
CA TRP A 85 -8.14 -14.57 9.92
C TRP A 85 -7.36 -15.89 9.86
N ASN A 86 -6.03 -15.87 9.98
CA ASN A 86 -5.21 -16.98 9.48
C ASN A 86 -5.33 -18.28 10.31
N HIS A 87 -5.77 -18.25 11.57
CA HIS A 87 -6.01 -19.49 12.33
C HIS A 87 -7.07 -20.41 11.68
N LYS A 88 -7.93 -19.84 10.82
CA LYS A 88 -8.99 -20.51 10.05
C LYS A 88 -8.48 -21.08 8.73
N PHE A 89 -7.53 -20.42 8.08
CA PHE A 89 -7.11 -20.76 6.70
C PHE A 89 -5.69 -21.36 6.62
N ASN A 90 -4.84 -21.05 7.61
CA ASN A 90 -3.49 -21.59 7.78
C ASN A 90 -2.63 -21.45 6.50
N TYR A 91 -2.69 -20.29 5.85
CA TYR A 91 -1.77 -19.93 4.78
C TYR A 91 -0.35 -19.76 5.34
N PRO A 92 0.69 -20.15 4.59
CA PRO A 92 2.06 -20.07 5.05
C PRO A 92 2.51 -18.62 5.25
N TRP A 93 3.42 -18.43 6.20
CA TRP A 93 4.19 -17.20 6.36
C TRP A 93 5.55 -17.35 5.67
N THR A 94 5.96 -16.34 4.91
CA THR A 94 7.30 -16.28 4.30
C THR A 94 7.95 -14.97 4.70
N PHE A 95 8.98 -15.08 5.53
CA PHE A 95 9.74 -13.94 6.04
C PHE A 95 10.99 -13.72 5.17
N PHE A 96 11.27 -12.46 4.86
CA PHE A 96 12.44 -12.02 4.11
C PHE A 96 13.27 -11.06 4.95
N ASN A 97 14.59 -11.16 4.82
CA ASN A 97 15.53 -10.23 5.43
C ASN A 97 16.83 -10.21 4.61
N ASP A 98 17.55 -9.10 4.63
CA ASP A 98 18.88 -8.99 3.99
C ASP A 98 19.98 -9.70 4.81
N GLU A 99 19.70 -9.98 6.07
CA GLU A 99 20.53 -10.79 6.96
C GLU A 99 19.87 -12.13 7.34
N PRO A 100 20.65 -13.18 7.71
CA PRO A 100 20.08 -14.42 8.22
C PRO A 100 19.18 -14.20 9.46
N PHE A 101 18.02 -14.85 9.48
CA PHE A 101 17.17 -14.87 10.68
C PHE A 101 17.81 -15.66 11.82
N THR A 102 17.77 -15.09 13.02
CA THR A 102 18.19 -15.72 14.27
C THR A 102 17.26 -16.85 14.67
N GLU A 103 17.75 -17.79 15.48
CA GLU A 103 16.92 -18.87 16.04
C GLU A 103 15.82 -18.34 16.96
N GLU A 104 16.05 -17.21 17.64
CA GLU A 104 15.00 -16.54 18.41
C GLU A 104 13.86 -16.07 17.50
N PHE A 105 14.18 -15.41 16.39
CA PHE A 105 13.19 -14.96 15.41
C PHE A 105 12.33 -16.12 14.92
N LYS A 106 12.97 -17.20 14.48
CA LYS A 106 12.29 -18.40 13.98
C LYS A 106 11.40 -19.03 15.05
N ARG A 107 11.92 -19.20 16.27
CA ARG A 107 11.16 -19.78 17.39
C ARG A 107 9.93 -18.94 17.76
N LYS A 108 10.08 -17.62 17.87
CA LYS A 108 8.99 -16.71 18.26
C LYS A 108 7.89 -16.66 17.19
N THR A 109 8.26 -16.49 15.93
CA THR A 109 7.31 -16.42 14.82
C THR A 109 6.62 -17.77 14.55
N THR A 110 7.35 -18.89 14.56
CA THR A 110 6.74 -20.23 14.44
C THR A 110 5.75 -20.51 15.58
N ALA A 111 6.01 -20.04 16.80
CA ALA A 111 5.09 -20.23 17.92
C ALA A 111 3.78 -19.43 17.82
N ALA A 112 3.73 -18.39 16.97
CA ALA A 112 2.56 -17.54 16.80
C ALA A 112 1.52 -18.11 15.81
N THR A 113 1.85 -19.15 15.05
CA THR A 113 0.97 -19.73 14.02
C THR A 113 1.00 -21.26 14.02
N LYS A 114 -0.04 -21.87 13.45
CA LYS A 114 -0.04 -23.31 13.12
C LYS A 114 0.46 -23.57 11.70
N ALA A 115 0.49 -22.54 10.86
CA ALA A 115 0.88 -22.66 9.47
C ALA A 115 2.40 -22.83 9.32
N LYS A 116 2.83 -23.24 8.12
CA LYS A 116 4.26 -23.31 7.79
C LYS A 116 4.88 -21.91 7.80
N CYS A 117 6.04 -21.77 8.42
CA CYS A 117 6.89 -20.58 8.30
C CYS A 117 8.11 -20.88 7.43
N ASN A 118 8.35 -20.06 6.41
CA ASN A 118 9.56 -20.06 5.58
C ASN A 118 10.41 -18.84 5.96
N TYR A 119 11.73 -19.01 5.96
CA TYR A 119 12.68 -17.98 6.40
C TYR A 119 13.75 -17.79 5.31
N GLU A 120 13.59 -16.74 4.54
CA GLU A 120 14.35 -16.49 3.31
C GLU A 120 15.33 -15.34 3.50
N ILE A 121 16.54 -15.51 2.97
CA ILE A 121 17.55 -14.46 2.89
C ILE A 121 17.51 -13.84 1.49
N ILE A 122 17.47 -12.52 1.42
CA ILE A 122 17.47 -11.80 0.16
C ILE A 122 18.85 -11.97 -0.50
N PRO A 123 18.93 -12.45 -1.75
CA PRO A 123 20.19 -12.49 -2.49
C PRO A 123 20.83 -11.10 -2.57
N LYS A 124 22.16 -11.02 -2.46
CA LYS A 124 22.86 -9.73 -2.38
C LYS A 124 22.60 -8.87 -3.61
N GLU A 125 22.51 -9.47 -4.78
CA GLU A 125 22.18 -8.83 -6.05
C GLU A 125 20.78 -8.21 -6.09
N HIS A 126 19.86 -8.69 -5.25
CA HIS A 126 18.50 -8.19 -5.14
C HIS A 126 18.38 -7.02 -4.14
N TRP A 127 19.31 -6.92 -3.18
CA TRP A 127 19.30 -5.89 -2.13
C TRP A 127 20.31 -4.77 -2.36
N ALA A 128 21.49 -5.10 -2.89
CA ALA A 128 22.59 -4.17 -3.04
C ALA A 128 22.21 -3.01 -3.97
N THR A 129 22.84 -1.86 -3.70
CA THR A 129 22.76 -0.69 -4.57
C THR A 129 23.31 -1.05 -5.96
N PRO A 130 22.56 -0.80 -7.05
CA PRO A 130 23.02 -1.10 -8.40
C PRO A 130 24.29 -0.35 -8.78
N THR A 131 25.10 -0.92 -9.67
CA THR A 131 26.42 -0.37 -10.03
C THR A 131 26.39 0.95 -10.81
N TRP A 132 25.24 1.35 -11.33
CA TRP A 132 25.04 2.64 -12.00
C TRP A 132 24.65 3.76 -11.04
N ILE A 133 24.46 3.46 -9.74
CA ILE A 133 24.22 4.46 -8.72
C ILE A 133 25.57 5.01 -8.25
N ASP A 134 25.74 6.32 -8.39
CA ASP A 134 26.90 7.05 -7.90
C ASP A 134 26.72 7.36 -6.41
N GLN A 135 27.63 6.85 -5.59
CA GLN A 135 27.56 6.99 -4.14
C GLN A 135 27.70 8.46 -3.70
N GLN A 136 28.53 9.26 -4.38
CA GLN A 136 28.69 10.66 -4.04
C GLN A 136 27.42 11.45 -4.36
N LEU A 137 26.79 11.18 -5.50
CA LEU A 137 25.52 11.80 -5.87
C LEU A 137 24.40 11.44 -4.87
N TYR A 138 24.35 10.17 -4.43
CA TYR A 138 23.45 9.75 -3.36
C TYR A 138 23.71 10.53 -2.06
N ASP A 139 24.96 10.62 -1.60
CA ASP A 139 25.29 11.29 -0.34
C ASP A 139 24.92 12.79 -0.37
N GLU A 140 25.16 13.46 -1.51
CA GLU A 140 24.77 14.85 -1.73
C GLU A 140 23.24 15.02 -1.74
N ALA A 141 22.51 14.15 -2.45
CA ALA A 141 21.06 14.19 -2.52
C ALA A 141 20.39 13.91 -1.16
N ALA A 142 20.86 12.88 -0.44
CA ALA A 142 20.42 12.55 0.91
C ALA A 142 20.58 13.75 1.87
N THR A 143 21.71 14.46 1.77
CA THR A 143 21.96 15.68 2.55
C THR A 143 20.94 16.79 2.24
N VAL A 144 20.52 16.94 0.98
CA VAL A 144 19.50 17.91 0.58
C VAL A 144 18.13 17.51 1.14
N LEU A 145 17.76 16.23 1.00
CA LEU A 145 16.49 15.70 1.50
C LEU A 145 16.36 15.87 3.02
N GLU A 146 17.40 15.53 3.79
CA GLU A 146 17.42 15.71 5.25
C GLU A 146 17.21 17.17 5.65
N LYS A 147 17.90 18.11 5.00
CA LYS A 147 17.74 19.56 5.24
C LYS A 147 16.33 20.07 4.97
N THR A 148 15.57 19.38 4.13
CA THR A 148 14.17 19.72 3.83
C THR A 148 13.14 19.00 4.71
N GLY A 149 13.62 18.21 5.68
CA GLY A 149 12.81 17.50 6.68
C GLY A 149 12.30 16.13 6.23
N VAL A 150 12.86 15.55 5.17
CA VAL A 150 12.46 14.23 4.67
C VAL A 150 13.00 13.15 5.59
N GLN A 151 12.10 12.29 6.09
CA GLN A 151 12.45 11.17 6.97
C GLN A 151 13.22 10.08 6.21
N TYR A 152 14.15 9.43 6.90
CA TYR A 152 14.99 8.33 6.40
C TYR A 152 15.94 8.66 5.24
N ALA A 153 16.16 9.95 4.95
CA ALA A 153 16.97 10.40 3.81
C ALA A 153 18.40 9.83 3.76
N HIS A 154 19.07 9.64 4.91
CA HIS A 154 20.42 9.06 4.97
C HIS A 154 20.45 7.54 5.19
N MET A 155 19.28 6.90 5.35
CA MET A 155 19.20 5.48 5.67
C MET A 155 19.19 4.65 4.38
N ILE A 156 20.36 4.28 3.87
CA ILE A 156 20.46 3.55 2.60
C ILE A 156 19.62 2.26 2.57
N SER A 157 19.51 1.56 3.70
CA SER A 157 18.66 0.37 3.84
C SER A 157 17.16 0.65 3.64
N TYR A 158 16.71 1.89 3.91
CA TYR A 158 15.34 2.32 3.60
C TYR A 158 15.14 2.48 2.09
N HIS A 159 16.10 3.07 1.39
CA HIS A 159 16.07 3.18 -0.07
C HIS A 159 16.11 1.79 -0.74
N GLN A 160 16.95 0.89 -0.22
CA GLN A 160 17.01 -0.52 -0.65
C GLN A 160 15.69 -1.25 -0.41
N MET A 161 15.06 -1.05 0.75
CA MET A 161 13.74 -1.58 1.06
C MET A 161 12.68 -1.09 0.06
N CYS A 162 12.62 0.22 -0.20
CA CYS A 162 11.68 0.78 -1.17
C CYS A 162 11.92 0.19 -2.57
N ARG A 163 13.17 0.08 -3.02
CA ARG A 163 13.49 -0.54 -4.31
C ARG A 163 13.10 -2.02 -4.34
N TRP A 164 13.40 -2.78 -3.29
CA TRP A 164 13.13 -4.22 -3.23
C TRP A 164 11.64 -4.51 -3.30
N ASN A 165 10.84 -3.78 -2.51
CA ASN A 165 9.39 -3.85 -2.57
C ASN A 165 8.86 -3.40 -3.93
N SER A 166 9.44 -2.36 -4.55
CA SER A 166 8.97 -1.85 -5.85
C SER A 166 9.16 -2.81 -7.02
N GLY A 167 10.10 -3.75 -6.98
CA GLY A 167 10.43 -4.48 -8.21
C GLY A 167 11.29 -5.71 -8.12
N VAL A 168 11.57 -6.19 -6.90
CA VAL A 168 12.53 -7.28 -6.72
C VAL A 168 11.94 -8.43 -5.90
N PHE A 169 11.05 -8.17 -4.94
CA PHE A 169 10.51 -9.21 -4.06
C PHE A 169 9.90 -10.38 -4.83
N TYR A 170 9.07 -10.12 -5.84
CA TYR A 170 8.39 -11.15 -6.64
C TYR A 170 9.31 -11.95 -7.57
N LYS A 171 10.59 -11.56 -7.65
CA LYS A 171 11.68 -12.28 -8.36
C LYS A 171 12.44 -13.23 -7.44
N HIS A 172 12.16 -13.21 -6.14
CA HIS A 172 12.84 -14.09 -5.19
C HIS A 172 12.52 -15.56 -5.49
N PRO A 173 13.51 -16.48 -5.52
CA PRO A 173 13.28 -17.89 -5.86
C PRO A 173 12.21 -18.58 -5.01
N ALA A 174 12.15 -18.27 -3.71
CA ALA A 174 11.12 -18.77 -2.80
C ALA A 174 9.68 -18.43 -3.21
N LEU A 175 9.48 -17.40 -4.06
CA LEU A 175 8.17 -16.97 -4.53
C LEU A 175 7.89 -17.39 -5.98
N GLU A 176 8.80 -18.09 -6.66
CA GLU A 176 8.67 -18.46 -8.07
C GLU A 176 7.33 -19.13 -8.39
N ASN A 177 6.89 -20.04 -7.51
CA ASN A 177 5.64 -20.79 -7.65
C ASN A 177 4.51 -20.25 -6.76
N VAL A 178 4.64 -19.02 -6.25
CA VAL A 178 3.60 -18.35 -5.47
C VAL A 178 2.94 -17.31 -6.36
N ARG A 179 1.61 -17.31 -6.43
CA ARG A 179 0.85 -16.34 -7.21
C ARG A 179 0.39 -15.17 -6.36
N TRP A 180 -0.14 -15.41 -5.17
CA TRP A 180 -0.71 -14.35 -4.35
C TRP A 180 0.16 -14.05 -3.13
N TYR A 181 0.20 -12.79 -2.71
CA TYR A 181 0.77 -12.44 -1.42
C TYR A 181 -0.15 -11.51 -0.65
N TRP A 182 -0.07 -11.61 0.67
CA TRP A 182 -0.53 -10.57 1.58
C TRP A 182 0.69 -10.01 2.31
N ARG A 183 1.09 -8.78 1.98
CA ARG A 183 2.17 -8.08 2.70
C ARG A 183 1.70 -7.66 4.09
N VAL A 184 2.51 -7.99 5.08
CA VAL A 184 2.29 -7.66 6.49
C VAL A 184 3.59 -7.05 7.06
N GLU A 185 3.48 -5.86 7.63
CA GLU A 185 4.58 -5.20 8.34
C GLU A 185 4.55 -5.50 9.85
N PRO A 186 5.68 -5.34 10.57
CA PRO A 186 5.68 -5.32 12.03
C PRO A 186 4.87 -4.15 12.60
N ASN A 187 4.36 -4.29 13.83
CA ASN A 187 3.67 -3.23 14.57
C ASN A 187 2.40 -2.67 13.87
N VAL A 188 1.70 -3.54 13.14
CA VAL A 188 0.35 -3.30 12.61
C VAL A 188 -0.70 -4.04 13.42
N HIS A 189 -1.94 -3.55 13.38
CA HIS A 189 -3.07 -4.12 14.09
C HIS A 189 -4.21 -4.55 13.15
N PHE A 190 -4.82 -5.69 13.47
CA PHE A 190 -6.02 -6.21 12.81
C PHE A 190 -7.19 -6.32 13.78
N PHE A 191 -8.29 -5.63 13.47
CA PHE A 191 -9.39 -5.40 14.42
C PHE A 191 -10.64 -6.25 14.18
N CYS A 192 -10.81 -6.82 12.99
CA CYS A 192 -12.07 -7.43 12.57
C CYS A 192 -11.90 -8.89 12.17
N ASP A 193 -12.77 -9.76 12.67
CA ASP A 193 -12.81 -11.15 12.21
C ASP A 193 -13.23 -11.21 10.73
N VAL A 194 -12.44 -11.92 9.91
CA VAL A 194 -12.70 -12.13 8.48
C VAL A 194 -12.96 -13.61 8.23
N ASP A 195 -14.15 -13.97 7.76
CA ASP A 195 -14.63 -15.37 7.73
C ASP A 195 -14.66 -15.99 6.33
N TYR A 196 -13.91 -15.42 5.40
CA TYR A 196 -13.72 -15.96 4.06
C TYR A 196 -12.23 -15.97 3.70
N ASP A 197 -11.87 -16.85 2.79
CA ASP A 197 -10.51 -16.90 2.25
C ASP A 197 -10.32 -15.71 1.31
N ILE A 198 -9.47 -14.76 1.72
CA ILE A 198 -9.24 -13.55 0.94
C ILE A 198 -8.47 -13.83 -0.36
N PHE A 199 -7.59 -14.83 -0.38
CA PHE A 199 -6.80 -15.15 -1.57
C PHE A 199 -7.70 -15.80 -2.62
N ARG A 200 -8.57 -16.72 -2.19
CA ARG A 200 -9.64 -17.25 -3.04
C ARG A 200 -10.59 -16.16 -3.52
N TYR A 201 -10.96 -15.21 -2.65
CA TYR A 201 -11.79 -14.08 -3.07
C TYR A 201 -11.12 -13.28 -4.20
N MET A 202 -9.84 -12.94 -4.06
CA MET A 202 -9.10 -12.23 -5.10
C MET A 202 -9.07 -13.01 -6.41
N GLN A 203 -8.78 -14.32 -6.35
CA GLN A 203 -8.72 -15.17 -7.53
C GLN A 203 -10.09 -15.39 -8.20
N ASP A 204 -11.11 -15.77 -7.43
CA ASP A 204 -12.42 -16.18 -7.92
C ASP A 204 -13.25 -14.99 -8.43
N ASN A 205 -12.92 -13.77 -7.99
CA ASN A 205 -13.56 -12.53 -8.42
C ASN A 205 -12.66 -11.68 -9.33
N ASN A 206 -11.61 -12.29 -9.90
CA ASN A 206 -10.70 -11.70 -10.89
C ASN A 206 -10.16 -10.32 -10.47
N LYS A 207 -9.71 -10.21 -9.22
CA LYS A 207 -9.07 -9.01 -8.68
C LYS A 207 -7.56 -9.10 -8.87
N THR A 208 -6.89 -7.97 -8.89
CA THR A 208 -5.42 -7.90 -9.04
C THR A 208 -4.77 -7.43 -7.76
N TYR A 209 -5.35 -6.42 -7.10
CA TYR A 209 -4.73 -5.76 -5.96
C TYR A 209 -5.79 -5.32 -4.96
N GLY A 210 -5.45 -5.41 -3.67
CA GLY A 210 -6.34 -5.09 -2.57
C GLY A 210 -5.66 -4.18 -1.54
N PHE A 211 -6.35 -3.12 -1.13
CA PHE A 211 -5.85 -2.14 -0.16
C PHE A 211 -6.87 -1.86 0.95
N THR A 212 -6.40 -1.33 2.08
CA THR A 212 -7.23 -0.81 3.18
C THR A 212 -7.23 0.72 3.21
N ILE A 213 -6.06 1.34 3.04
CA ILE A 213 -5.84 2.79 3.19
C ILE A 213 -5.21 3.36 1.91
N THR A 214 -5.60 4.58 1.53
CA THR A 214 -4.90 5.38 0.51
C THR A 214 -4.63 6.78 1.03
N LEU A 215 -3.41 7.25 0.84
CA LEU A 215 -2.88 8.51 1.38
C LEU A 215 -2.26 9.38 0.29
N TYR A 216 -2.09 10.67 0.58
CA TYR A 216 -1.11 11.53 -0.09
C TYR A 216 0.31 11.24 0.45
N ASP A 217 1.32 11.47 -0.39
CA ASP A 217 2.74 11.40 0.00
C ASP A 217 3.33 12.82 0.15
N ASP A 218 4.54 12.91 0.72
CA ASP A 218 5.34 14.13 0.69
C ASP A 218 5.94 14.31 -0.71
N PRO A 219 5.53 15.34 -1.48
CA PRO A 219 6.01 15.55 -2.84
C PRO A 219 7.52 15.79 -2.93
N LYS A 220 8.20 16.15 -1.84
CA LYS A 220 9.66 16.30 -1.80
C LYS A 220 10.41 14.99 -2.03
N THR A 221 9.74 13.86 -1.80
CA THR A 221 10.34 12.53 -1.87
C THR A 221 10.36 11.96 -3.28
N LEU A 222 9.58 12.56 -4.19
CA LEU A 222 9.30 12.04 -5.52
C LEU A 222 9.15 13.11 -6.63
N PRO A 223 9.85 14.26 -6.60
CA PRO A 223 9.63 15.34 -7.56
C PRO A 223 9.86 14.93 -9.03
N THR A 224 10.68 13.90 -9.32
CA THR A 224 10.90 13.41 -10.68
C THR A 224 10.26 12.06 -11.01
N LEU A 225 9.55 11.43 -10.06
CA LEU A 225 8.89 10.14 -10.29
C LEU A 225 7.87 10.21 -11.44
N TRP A 226 7.02 11.23 -11.44
CA TRP A 226 6.04 11.41 -12.51
C TRP A 226 6.64 11.84 -13.84
N PRO A 227 7.60 12.79 -13.90
CA PRO A 227 8.38 13.05 -15.11
C PRO A 227 9.00 11.80 -15.75
N GLU A 228 9.66 10.94 -14.98
CA GLU A 228 10.22 9.68 -15.51
C GLU A 228 9.10 8.70 -15.92
N THR A 229 7.98 8.66 -15.20
CA THR A 229 6.79 7.90 -15.63
C THR A 229 6.27 8.37 -16.99
N VAL A 230 6.14 9.69 -17.20
CA VAL A 230 5.66 10.25 -18.47
C VAL A 230 6.64 9.97 -19.61
N LYS A 231 7.95 10.03 -19.33
CA LYS A 231 9.00 9.66 -20.29
C LYS A 231 8.92 8.18 -20.68
N PHE A 232 8.73 7.28 -19.71
CA PHE A 232 8.46 5.87 -19.98
C PHE A 232 7.23 5.66 -20.86
N LEU A 233 6.12 6.34 -20.55
CA LEU A 233 4.88 6.24 -21.32
C LEU A 233 4.99 6.80 -22.74
N ALA A 234 5.89 7.74 -23.00
CA ALA A 234 6.15 8.25 -24.35
C ALA A 234 6.73 7.16 -25.26
N ASP A 235 7.55 6.26 -24.70
CA ASP A 235 8.13 5.11 -25.41
C ASP A 235 7.21 3.89 -25.41
N HIS A 236 6.25 3.82 -24.47
CA HIS A 236 5.32 2.70 -24.27
C HIS A 236 3.85 3.15 -24.16
N PRO A 237 3.29 3.86 -25.15
CA PRO A 237 1.92 4.39 -25.06
C PRO A 237 0.85 3.28 -25.02
N ASP A 238 1.16 2.09 -25.54
CA ASP A 238 0.29 0.91 -25.58
C ASP A 238 0.13 0.22 -24.21
N TYR A 239 0.96 0.56 -23.22
CA TYR A 239 0.89 -0.06 -21.89
C TYR A 239 -0.21 0.55 -21.01
N ILE A 240 -0.76 1.71 -21.36
CA ILE A 240 -1.83 2.34 -20.60
C ILE A 240 -3.12 1.54 -20.80
N HIS A 241 -3.67 1.01 -19.72
CA HIS A 241 -4.95 0.32 -19.75
C HIS A 241 -6.09 1.29 -20.06
N GLU A 242 -7.05 0.86 -20.89
CA GLU A 242 -8.18 1.71 -21.31
C GLU A 242 -9.06 2.17 -20.13
N ASN A 243 -9.19 1.32 -19.12
CA ASN A 243 -9.88 1.60 -17.86
C ASN A 243 -8.90 1.90 -16.71
N SER A 244 -7.80 2.62 -17.01
CA SER A 244 -6.80 3.03 -16.02
C SER A 244 -7.34 4.06 -15.01
N ALA A 245 -6.70 4.14 -13.85
CA ALA A 245 -7.00 5.11 -12.80
C ALA A 245 -6.22 6.44 -12.97
N VAL A 246 -5.87 6.83 -14.21
CA VAL A 246 -5.04 8.02 -14.48
C VAL A 246 -5.60 9.31 -13.88
N LYS A 247 -6.92 9.47 -13.82
CA LYS A 247 -7.57 10.64 -13.22
C LYS A 247 -7.34 10.75 -11.71
N TRP A 248 -7.19 9.61 -11.03
CA TRP A 248 -6.79 9.58 -9.62
C TRP A 248 -5.31 9.94 -9.48
N LEU A 249 -4.45 9.37 -10.33
CA LEU A 249 -3.02 9.67 -10.35
C LEU A 249 -2.74 11.15 -10.60
N THR A 250 -3.51 11.83 -11.46
CA THR A 250 -3.26 13.24 -11.85
C THR A 250 -4.23 14.24 -11.21
N ASP A 251 -4.93 13.90 -10.12
CA ASP A 251 -5.81 14.88 -9.47
C ASP A 251 -5.00 16.07 -8.94
N GLY A 252 -5.36 17.28 -9.39
CA GLY A 252 -4.78 18.55 -8.92
C GLY A 252 -5.78 19.46 -8.21
N LEU A 253 -7.00 18.99 -7.96
CA LEU A 253 -8.06 19.84 -7.41
C LEU A 253 -8.08 19.86 -5.89
N ARG A 254 -7.74 18.74 -5.24
CA ARG A 254 -7.87 18.60 -3.78
C ARG A 254 -6.64 19.12 -3.02
N ARG A 255 -5.43 18.84 -3.53
CA ARG A 255 -4.15 19.37 -3.00
C ARG A 255 -3.27 19.87 -4.17
N PRO A 256 -3.62 21.00 -4.81
CA PRO A 256 -2.90 21.50 -5.99
C PRO A 256 -1.40 21.68 -5.77
N ASP A 257 -0.99 22.09 -4.56
CA ASP A 257 0.42 22.29 -4.23
C ASP A 257 1.21 20.97 -4.24
N HIS A 258 0.59 19.85 -3.83
CA HIS A 258 1.21 18.52 -3.94
C HIS A 258 1.42 18.16 -5.41
N THR A 259 0.36 18.27 -6.20
CA THR A 259 0.40 17.93 -7.63
C THR A 259 1.38 18.80 -8.40
N SER A 260 1.47 20.09 -8.06
CA SER A 260 2.47 21.00 -8.64
C SER A 260 3.90 20.61 -8.26
N ALA A 261 4.16 20.35 -6.97
CA ALA A 261 5.48 19.98 -6.47
C ALA A 261 5.96 18.61 -7.00
N ALA A 262 5.04 17.67 -7.22
CA ALA A 262 5.29 16.37 -7.85
C ALA A 262 5.05 16.39 -9.38
N GLN A 263 5.08 17.57 -9.99
CA GLN A 263 5.08 17.79 -11.44
C GLN A 263 3.95 17.09 -12.22
N GLY A 264 2.76 17.00 -11.64
CA GLY A 264 1.57 16.44 -12.28
C GLY A 264 1.02 15.18 -11.60
N PHE A 265 1.78 14.55 -10.71
CA PHE A 265 1.29 13.43 -9.91
C PHE A 265 0.64 13.93 -8.61
N SER A 266 -0.56 13.45 -8.31
CA SER A 266 -1.33 13.82 -7.13
C SER A 266 -0.66 13.47 -5.81
N THR A 267 0.37 12.62 -5.83
CA THR A 267 1.02 11.97 -4.68
C THR A 267 0.16 10.92 -3.99
N CYS A 268 -1.04 10.65 -4.51
CA CYS A 268 -1.91 9.63 -3.96
C CYS A 268 -1.37 8.23 -4.22
N HIS A 269 -1.41 7.39 -3.19
CA HIS A 269 -0.97 6.01 -3.26
C HIS A 269 -1.83 5.10 -2.38
N PHE A 270 -1.90 3.82 -2.72
CA PHE A 270 -2.30 2.77 -1.79
C PHE A 270 -1.19 2.58 -0.76
N TRP A 271 -1.55 2.50 0.52
CA TRP A 271 -0.56 2.46 1.58
C TRP A 271 -0.02 1.03 1.75
N SER A 272 1.12 0.77 1.09
CA SER A 272 1.64 -0.56 0.77
C SER A 272 2.15 -1.38 1.96
N ASN A 273 2.13 -0.88 3.20
CA ASN A 273 2.32 -1.75 4.36
C ASN A 273 1.21 -2.81 4.50
N PHE A 274 0.05 -2.56 3.87
CA PHE A 274 -0.98 -3.55 3.61
C PHE A 274 -1.17 -3.70 2.10
N GLU A 275 -0.97 -4.91 1.57
CA GLU A 275 -1.31 -5.25 0.18
C GLU A 275 -1.74 -6.71 0.10
N VAL A 276 -2.82 -6.99 -0.62
CA VAL A 276 -3.18 -8.36 -1.02
C VAL A 276 -3.21 -8.37 -2.55
N ALA A 277 -2.29 -9.07 -3.20
CA ALA A 277 -2.11 -8.87 -4.63
C ALA A 277 -1.63 -10.09 -5.42
N ASP A 278 -1.93 -10.08 -6.72
CA ASP A 278 -1.46 -11.04 -7.71
C ASP A 278 -0.02 -10.67 -8.13
N MET A 279 0.95 -11.51 -7.79
CA MET A 279 2.34 -11.35 -8.20
C MET A 279 2.50 -11.30 -9.73
N ASN A 280 1.56 -11.89 -10.49
CA ASN A 280 1.64 -11.88 -11.95
C ASN A 280 1.45 -10.47 -12.54
N PHE A 281 0.79 -9.55 -11.83
CA PHE A 281 0.76 -8.15 -12.26
C PHE A 281 2.17 -7.55 -12.23
N PHE A 282 2.89 -7.75 -11.13
CA PHE A 282 4.25 -7.22 -10.98
C PHE A 282 5.26 -7.94 -11.91
N ARG A 283 5.04 -9.22 -12.19
CA ARG A 283 5.81 -9.99 -13.19
C ARG A 283 5.41 -9.69 -14.64
N SER A 284 4.34 -8.92 -14.86
CA SER A 284 3.88 -8.59 -16.20
C SER A 284 4.89 -7.70 -16.90
N LYS A 285 4.95 -7.81 -18.23
CA LYS A 285 5.87 -7.02 -19.04
C LYS A 285 5.72 -5.50 -18.82
N PRO A 286 4.51 -4.91 -18.77
CA PRO A 286 4.35 -3.47 -18.51
C PRO A 286 4.96 -3.02 -17.18
N TYR A 287 4.70 -3.76 -16.10
CA TYR A 287 5.23 -3.41 -14.79
C TYR A 287 6.74 -3.64 -14.70
N GLU A 288 7.25 -4.76 -15.22
CA GLU A 288 8.68 -5.05 -15.28
C GLU A 288 9.46 -3.98 -16.03
N ASP A 289 8.99 -3.60 -17.22
CA ASP A 289 9.65 -2.57 -18.03
C ASP A 289 9.62 -1.21 -17.31
N TYR A 290 8.51 -0.88 -16.65
CA TYR A 290 8.36 0.35 -15.86
C TYR A 290 9.30 0.39 -14.66
N PHE A 291 9.33 -0.67 -13.84
CA PHE A 291 10.27 -0.76 -12.72
C PHE A 291 11.72 -0.64 -13.20
N ASN A 292 12.09 -1.37 -14.28
CA ASN A 292 13.44 -1.31 -14.82
C ASN A 292 13.80 0.08 -15.37
N HIS A 293 12.82 0.83 -15.89
CA HIS A 293 13.02 2.23 -16.26
C HIS A 293 13.32 3.10 -15.03
N LEU A 294 12.50 2.99 -13.98
CA LEU A 294 12.70 3.74 -12.73
C LEU A 294 14.02 3.38 -12.03
N ASP A 295 14.39 2.10 -12.00
CA ASP A 295 15.63 1.62 -11.38
C ASP A 295 16.86 2.22 -12.08
N ARG A 296 16.82 2.36 -13.41
CA ARG A 296 17.85 3.06 -14.19
C ARG A 296 17.83 4.57 -14.04
N ALA A 297 16.67 5.18 -13.80
CA ALA A 297 16.56 6.61 -13.52
C ALA A 297 17.20 6.98 -12.16
N GLY A 298 17.28 6.02 -11.22
CA GLY A 298 18.03 6.15 -9.98
C GLY A 298 17.32 6.90 -8.85
N GLY A 299 16.07 7.34 -9.05
CA GLY A 299 15.32 8.11 -8.05
C GLY A 299 14.95 7.32 -6.78
N PHE A 300 15.10 6.00 -6.76
CA PHE A 300 15.09 5.23 -5.52
C PHE A 300 16.20 5.65 -4.56
N PHE A 301 17.34 6.15 -5.07
CA PHE A 301 18.51 6.55 -4.28
C PHE A 301 18.74 8.06 -4.32
N TYR A 302 18.63 8.70 -5.48
CA TYR A 302 18.85 10.15 -5.62
C TYR A 302 17.65 10.99 -5.15
N GLU A 303 16.48 10.36 -5.03
CA GLU A 303 15.32 10.89 -4.31
C GLU A 303 14.94 9.87 -3.23
N ARG A 304 13.67 9.78 -2.83
CA ARG A 304 13.21 8.79 -1.86
C ARG A 304 11.90 8.16 -2.33
N TRP A 305 11.91 7.65 -3.57
CA TRP A 305 10.75 6.98 -4.16
C TRP A 305 10.35 5.77 -3.32
N GLY A 306 9.21 5.86 -2.65
CA GLY A 306 8.61 4.74 -1.94
C GLY A 306 8.02 3.71 -2.89
N ASP A 307 7.92 2.46 -2.43
CA ASP A 307 7.20 1.41 -3.16
C ASP A 307 5.71 1.71 -3.27
N ALA A 308 5.10 2.33 -2.27
CA ALA A 308 3.68 2.72 -2.29
C ALA A 308 3.31 3.56 -3.53
N PRO A 309 3.94 4.73 -3.82
CA PRO A 309 3.65 5.48 -5.04
C PRO A 309 4.05 4.74 -6.32
N VAL A 310 5.14 3.94 -6.32
CA VAL A 310 5.56 3.17 -7.50
C VAL A 310 4.54 2.09 -7.87
N HIS A 311 4.09 1.30 -6.90
CA HIS A 311 3.00 0.33 -7.04
C HIS A 311 1.72 1.00 -7.51
N SER A 312 1.36 2.13 -6.89
CA SER A 312 0.12 2.86 -7.18
C SER A 312 0.09 3.43 -8.59
N ILE A 313 1.21 3.98 -9.07
CA ILE A 313 1.34 4.46 -10.46
C ILE A 313 1.26 3.27 -11.41
N GLY A 314 2.00 2.19 -11.15
CA GLY A 314 1.95 0.99 -11.99
C GLY A 314 0.53 0.43 -12.12
N LEU A 315 -0.14 0.21 -10.99
CA LEU A 315 -1.55 -0.26 -10.96
C LEU A 315 -2.49 0.74 -11.63
N GLY A 316 -2.33 2.02 -11.33
CA GLY A 316 -3.19 3.08 -11.84
C GLY A 316 -3.01 3.37 -13.33
N LEU A 317 -1.93 2.91 -13.96
CA LEU A 317 -1.69 3.03 -15.40
C LEU A 317 -1.94 1.73 -16.15
N PHE A 318 -1.45 0.60 -15.65
CA PHE A 318 -1.31 -0.64 -16.43
C PHE A 318 -2.40 -1.69 -16.14
N GLU A 319 -3.21 -1.51 -15.09
CA GLU A 319 -4.30 -2.45 -14.76
C GLU A 319 -5.69 -1.81 -14.96
N ASP A 320 -6.67 -2.67 -15.15
CA ASP A 320 -8.07 -2.32 -15.03
C ASP A 320 -8.40 -1.90 -13.59
N GLN A 321 -8.76 -0.63 -13.40
CA GLN A 321 -9.10 -0.10 -12.08
C GLN A 321 -10.25 -0.87 -11.37
N SER A 322 -11.10 -1.59 -12.11
CA SER A 322 -12.18 -2.42 -11.53
C SER A 322 -11.69 -3.71 -10.84
N LYS A 323 -10.43 -4.10 -11.09
CA LYS A 323 -9.75 -5.22 -10.41
C LYS A 323 -9.01 -4.79 -9.15
N ILE A 324 -9.00 -3.50 -8.83
CA ILE A 324 -8.42 -2.97 -7.61
C ILE A 324 -9.51 -2.87 -6.54
N HIS A 325 -9.38 -3.66 -5.47
CA HIS A 325 -10.40 -3.80 -4.46
C HIS A 325 -10.06 -3.04 -3.17
N TRP A 326 -11.03 -2.31 -2.63
CA TRP A 326 -10.92 -1.74 -1.30
C TRP A 326 -11.48 -2.71 -0.26
N PHE A 327 -10.59 -3.33 0.52
CA PHE A 327 -10.90 -4.21 1.65
C PHE A 327 -11.41 -3.40 2.85
N ARG A 328 -12.59 -2.80 2.69
CA ARG A 328 -13.22 -1.98 3.74
C ARG A 328 -13.53 -2.77 5.01
N ASP A 329 -13.75 -4.08 4.89
CA ASP A 329 -14.14 -5.01 5.95
C ASP A 329 -12.96 -5.48 6.81
N ILE A 330 -11.73 -5.29 6.35
CA ILE A 330 -10.52 -5.61 7.11
C ILE A 330 -10.14 -4.43 7.99
N GLY A 331 -10.50 -4.50 9.27
CA GLY A 331 -10.08 -3.51 10.25
C GLY A 331 -8.56 -3.49 10.40
N TYR A 332 -7.92 -2.37 10.09
CA TYR A 332 -6.48 -2.26 9.98
C TYR A 332 -5.93 -0.96 10.57
N GLN A 333 -4.75 -1.02 11.17
CA GLN A 333 -3.96 0.15 11.54
C GLN A 333 -2.47 -0.13 11.30
N HIS A 334 -1.81 0.83 10.70
CA HIS A 334 -0.39 1.09 10.91
C HIS A 334 -0.31 2.54 11.40
N ILE A 335 0.50 2.86 12.40
CA ILE A 335 0.50 4.21 12.98
C ILE A 335 0.82 5.25 11.88
N PRO A 336 0.10 6.39 11.81
CA PRO A 336 -1.02 6.82 12.67
C PRO A 336 -2.41 6.62 12.03
N PHE A 337 -2.54 5.82 10.97
CA PHE A 337 -3.76 5.74 10.16
C PHE A 337 -4.54 4.44 10.33
N PHE A 338 -5.85 4.53 10.12
CA PHE A 338 -6.81 3.47 10.39
C PHE A 338 -7.77 3.26 9.21
N ASN A 339 -8.15 1.99 9.03
CA ASN A 339 -9.34 1.54 8.33
C ASN A 339 -10.20 0.80 9.36
N CYS A 340 -11.22 1.44 9.94
CA CYS A 340 -12.06 0.82 10.98
C CYS A 340 -13.55 0.85 10.57
N PRO A 341 -14.09 -0.27 10.05
CA PRO A 341 -15.47 -0.34 9.58
C PRO A 341 -16.50 -0.43 10.71
N ASN A 342 -17.73 -0.02 10.43
CA ASN A 342 -18.87 -0.24 11.31
C ASN A 342 -19.36 -1.69 11.17
N SER A 343 -18.75 -2.61 11.92
CA SER A 343 -19.11 -4.04 11.86
C SER A 343 -19.09 -4.66 13.27
N PRO A 344 -20.04 -5.56 13.57
CA PRO A 344 -20.03 -6.31 14.83
C PRO A 344 -18.84 -7.26 14.95
N LYS A 345 -18.14 -7.55 13.84
CA LYS A 345 -16.93 -8.39 13.83
C LYS A 345 -15.68 -7.63 14.32
N CYS A 346 -15.77 -6.31 14.49
CA CYS A 346 -14.64 -5.46 14.84
C CYS A 346 -14.59 -5.10 16.31
N LYS A 347 -13.39 -5.13 16.91
CA LYS A 347 -13.12 -4.72 18.30
C LYS A 347 -11.77 -4.00 18.38
N GLY A 348 -11.65 -3.02 19.27
CA GLY A 348 -10.38 -2.35 19.55
C GLY A 348 -10.05 -1.15 18.64
N CYS A 349 -10.95 -0.74 17.74
CA CYS A 349 -10.82 0.49 16.95
C CYS A 349 -12.11 1.34 17.00
N VAL A 350 -12.01 2.60 16.61
CA VAL A 350 -13.16 3.53 16.54
C VAL A 350 -13.64 3.66 15.11
N THR A 351 -14.89 3.26 14.86
CA THR A 351 -15.54 3.31 13.54
C THR A 351 -15.31 4.65 12.84
N GLY A 352 -14.84 4.59 11.59
CA GLY A 352 -14.64 5.76 10.73
C GLY A 352 -13.51 6.70 11.16
N ARG A 353 -12.82 6.43 12.27
CA ARG A 353 -11.61 7.17 12.65
C ARG A 353 -10.54 6.89 11.60
N LEU A 354 -10.00 7.94 11.00
CA LEU A 354 -8.86 7.84 10.08
C LEU A 354 -7.53 7.86 10.82
N THR A 355 -7.40 8.66 11.88
CA THR A 355 -6.16 8.84 12.63
C THR A 355 -6.46 9.25 14.07
N ASP A 356 -5.57 8.92 14.99
CA ASP A 356 -5.55 9.36 16.39
C ASP A 356 -4.41 10.36 16.68
N GLY A 357 -3.67 10.78 15.64
CA GLY A 357 -2.66 11.80 15.72
C GLY A 357 -3.19 13.22 15.55
N GLU A 358 -2.29 14.13 15.19
CA GLU A 358 -2.58 15.56 15.06
C GLU A 358 -3.63 15.87 13.96
N PRO A 359 -4.49 16.90 14.14
CA PRO A 359 -5.59 17.18 13.21
C PRO A 359 -5.21 17.38 11.75
N PHE A 360 -3.98 17.84 11.47
CA PHE A 360 -3.51 18.04 10.10
C PHE A 360 -3.41 16.73 9.31
N LEU A 361 -3.22 15.59 9.99
CA LEU A 361 -3.12 14.26 9.36
C LEU A 361 -4.40 13.87 8.62
N HIS A 362 -5.55 14.48 8.93
CA HIS A 362 -6.78 14.29 8.14
C HIS A 362 -6.68 14.78 6.69
N HIS A 363 -5.71 15.66 6.38
CA HIS A 363 -5.45 16.11 5.02
C HIS A 363 -4.73 15.05 4.17
N GLU A 364 -4.17 14.02 4.80
CA GLU A 364 -3.47 12.94 4.12
C GLU A 364 -4.43 11.90 3.51
N ASP A 365 -5.73 11.92 3.84
CA ASP A 365 -6.71 11.00 3.25
C ASP A 365 -6.95 11.24 1.75
N CYS A 366 -6.53 10.29 0.91
CA CYS A 366 -6.79 10.32 -0.52
C CYS A 366 -7.99 9.44 -0.97
N ARG A 367 -8.67 8.74 -0.04
CA ARG A 367 -9.89 7.97 -0.36
C ARG A 367 -10.97 8.79 -1.08
N PRO A 368 -11.26 10.06 -0.69
CA PRO A 368 -12.20 10.88 -1.45
C PRO A 368 -11.87 11.05 -2.95
N ASN A 369 -10.59 11.07 -3.33
CA ASN A 369 -10.22 11.11 -4.75
C ASN A 369 -10.41 9.74 -5.41
N TRP A 370 -9.98 8.67 -4.74
CA TRP A 370 -10.21 7.30 -5.22
C TRP A 370 -11.69 7.03 -5.47
N PHE A 371 -12.56 7.34 -4.51
CA PHE A 371 -14.00 7.14 -4.60
C PHE A 371 -14.68 8.01 -5.66
N LYS A 372 -14.11 9.18 -5.96
CA LYS A 372 -14.61 10.07 -7.00
C LYS A 372 -14.31 9.54 -8.40
N TYR A 373 -13.09 9.05 -8.63
CA TYR A 373 -12.62 8.71 -9.97
C TYR A 373 -12.74 7.22 -10.32
N VAL A 374 -12.68 6.35 -9.30
CA VAL A 374 -12.66 4.89 -9.48
C VAL A 374 -13.91 4.25 -8.89
N GLY A 375 -14.19 4.50 -7.61
CA GLY A 375 -15.32 3.92 -6.90
C GLY A 375 -14.93 3.21 -5.60
N THR A 376 -15.82 2.40 -5.05
CA THR A 376 -15.71 1.87 -3.67
C THR A 376 -15.62 0.34 -3.57
N GLY A 377 -15.54 -0.40 -4.67
CA GLY A 377 -15.51 -1.87 -4.63
C GLY A 377 -15.29 -2.51 -5.99
#